data_AF-A0A099Y309-F1
#
_entry.id   AF-A0A099Y309-F1
#
_cell.length_a   1.000
_cell.length_b   1.000
_cell.length_c   1.000
_cell.angle_alpha   90.00
_cell.angle_beta   90.00
_cell.angle_gamma   90.00
#
_symmetry.space_group_name_H-M   'P 1'
#
loop_
_entity.id
_entity.type
_entity.pdbx_description
1 polymer ?
#
loop_
_entity_poly.entity_id
_entity_poly.type
_entity_poly.pdbx_seq_one_letter_code
_entity_poly.pdbx_strand_id
1 'polypeptide(L)'
;MYFDPAPLNENINRISSQLKYHISRDNVNLELLDEIKEVYSFRPKEIYELAIEDNLYIGSDTWRFFKNKVKDYCIEENYRNILVILTDGYIYHRNTKIIEDNQTSYLTPQDIRKFKLTSRNWKERIEKENYGFIPAVENLNNLEVLVLGINPDKKNAYEQDVIVKYWNDWFKVMKVNKYEIKNAGLPSNMDKIIKDFIL
;
A
#
# COMPACT_ATOMS: atom_id res chain seq x y z
N MET A 1 5.90 7.12 -9.24
CA MET A 1 4.78 6.22 -8.85
C MET A 1 4.98 4.86 -9.49
N TYR A 2 4.62 3.78 -8.80
CA TYR A 2 4.67 2.41 -9.33
C TYR A 2 3.26 1.82 -9.37
N PHE A 3 2.94 1.13 -10.46
CA PHE A 3 1.68 0.41 -10.64
C PHE A 3 1.99 -1.08 -10.79
N ASP A 4 1.28 -1.92 -10.05
CA ASP A 4 1.43 -3.37 -10.17
C ASP A 4 0.06 -4.07 -10.08
N PRO A 5 -0.41 -4.73 -11.16
CA PRO A 5 0.26 -4.93 -12.45
C PRO A 5 0.44 -3.62 -13.25
N ALA A 6 1.35 -3.65 -14.23
CA ALA A 6 1.56 -2.52 -15.12
C ALA A 6 0.26 -2.17 -15.88
N PRO A 7 -0.13 -0.88 -15.96
CA PRO A 7 -1.28 -0.43 -16.72
C PRO A 7 -1.15 -0.87 -18.18
N LEU A 8 -2.26 -1.36 -18.73
CA LEU A 8 -2.35 -1.71 -20.16
C LEU A 8 -2.34 -0.44 -21.03
N ASN A 9 -2.89 0.65 -20.50
CA ASN A 9 -2.91 1.95 -21.16
C ASN A 9 -1.52 2.60 -21.11
N GLU A 10 -0.86 2.69 -22.26
CA GLU A 10 0.47 3.28 -22.40
C GLU A 10 0.52 4.76 -21.95
N ASN A 11 -0.61 5.48 -22.03
CA ASN A 11 -0.67 6.85 -21.53
C ASN A 11 -0.48 6.93 -20.01
N ILE A 12 -1.03 5.96 -19.27
CA ILE A 12 -0.83 5.92 -17.81
C ILE A 12 0.66 5.73 -17.50
N ASN A 13 1.36 4.87 -18.25
CA ASN A 13 2.80 4.67 -18.07
C ASN A 13 3.60 5.94 -18.39
N ARG A 14 3.25 6.64 -19.48
CA ARG A 14 3.87 7.92 -19.87
C ARG A 14 3.65 9.02 -18.82
N ILE A 15 2.44 9.13 -18.26
CA ILE A 15 2.14 10.12 -17.21
C ILE A 15 2.85 9.73 -15.91
N SER A 16 2.87 8.44 -15.57
CA SER A 16 3.55 7.94 -14.36
C SER A 16 5.05 8.22 -14.34
N SER A 17 5.73 8.25 -15.49
CA SER A 17 7.15 8.61 -15.54
C SER A 17 7.40 10.09 -15.25
N GLN A 18 6.43 10.97 -15.51
CA GLN A 18 6.51 12.40 -15.17
C GLN A 18 6.41 12.64 -13.66
N LEU A 19 5.91 11.67 -12.90
CA LEU A 19 5.85 11.71 -11.43
C LEU A 19 7.14 11.20 -10.76
N LYS A 20 8.24 11.04 -11.51
CA LYS A 20 9.53 10.60 -10.99
C LYS A 20 10.50 11.76 -11.01
N TYR A 21 10.91 12.20 -9.83
CA TYR A 21 11.85 13.30 -9.66
C TYR A 21 13.10 12.83 -8.94
N HIS A 22 14.25 13.34 -9.38
CA HIS A 22 15.50 13.27 -8.66
C HIS A 22 15.88 14.70 -8.25
N ILE A 23 15.94 14.96 -6.95
CA ILE A 23 16.24 16.28 -6.41
C ILE A 23 17.51 16.18 -5.57
N SER A 24 18.46 17.06 -5.85
CA SER A 24 19.72 17.20 -5.13
C SER A 24 20.01 18.67 -4.88
N ARG A 25 21.02 18.96 -4.05
CA ARG A 25 21.45 20.35 -3.80
C ARG A 25 21.92 21.07 -5.07
N ASP A 26 22.37 20.31 -6.06
CA ASP A 26 22.96 20.85 -7.28
C ASP A 26 21.92 21.20 -8.35
N ASN A 27 20.74 20.56 -8.30
CA ASN A 27 19.68 20.78 -9.30
C ASN A 27 18.44 21.50 -8.77
N VAL A 28 18.31 21.67 -7.44
CA VAL A 28 17.12 22.29 -6.85
C VAL A 28 17.07 23.78 -7.15
N ASN A 29 15.97 24.23 -7.75
CA ASN A 29 15.66 25.63 -8.00
C ASN A 29 14.14 25.86 -7.89
N LEU A 30 13.71 27.13 -7.91
CA LEU A 30 12.29 27.48 -7.77
C LEU A 30 11.44 26.92 -8.93
N GLU A 31 11.97 26.95 -10.16
CA GLU A 31 11.27 26.45 -11.35
C GLU A 31 10.94 24.95 -11.24
N LEU A 32 11.90 24.14 -10.78
CA LEU A 32 11.71 22.71 -10.55
C LEU A 32 10.69 22.44 -9.44
N LEU A 33 10.73 23.22 -8.35
CA LEU A 33 9.77 23.06 -7.25
C LEU A 33 8.35 23.43 -7.68
N ASP A 34 8.20 24.47 -8.48
CA ASP A 34 6.91 24.88 -9.06
C ASP A 34 6.41 23.82 -10.07
N GLU A 35 7.30 23.29 -10.92
CA GLU A 35 6.97 22.20 -11.85
C GLU A 35 6.44 20.97 -11.09
N ILE A 36 7.15 20.53 -10.03
CA ILE A 36 6.71 19.40 -9.20
C ILE A 36 5.31 19.65 -8.64
N LYS A 37 5.07 20.86 -8.12
CA LYS A 37 3.76 21.22 -7.55
C LYS A 37 2.65 21.17 -8.60
N GLU A 38 2.89 21.71 -9.78
CA GLU A 38 1.92 21.65 -10.89
C GLU A 38 1.68 20.21 -11.33
N VAL A 39 2.74 19.45 -11.61
CA VAL A 39 2.66 18.06 -12.08
C VAL A 39 1.88 17.19 -11.08
N TYR A 40 2.17 17.27 -9.79
CA TYR A 40 1.44 16.50 -8.77
C TYR A 40 -0.01 16.99 -8.55
N SER A 41 -0.35 18.23 -8.91
CA SER A 41 -1.73 18.74 -8.82
C SER A 41 -2.63 18.20 -9.94
N PHE A 42 -2.07 17.88 -11.11
CA PHE A 42 -2.85 17.53 -12.30
C PHE A 42 -2.68 16.06 -12.75
N ARG A 43 -1.45 15.55 -12.81
CA ARG A 43 -1.16 14.24 -13.41
C ARG A 43 -1.75 13.04 -12.65
N PRO A 44 -1.77 13.01 -11.30
CA PRO A 44 -2.43 11.91 -10.59
C PRO A 44 -3.93 11.81 -10.88
N LYS A 45 -4.59 12.96 -11.08
CA LYS A 45 -6.02 13.00 -11.45
C LYS A 45 -6.24 12.44 -12.85
N GLU A 46 -5.39 12.81 -13.81
CA GLU A 46 -5.43 12.29 -15.18
C GLU A 46 -5.26 10.76 -15.21
N ILE A 47 -4.32 10.22 -14.43
CA ILE A 47 -4.15 8.77 -14.28
C ILE A 47 -5.42 8.12 -13.73
N TYR A 48 -6.03 8.72 -12.71
CA TYR A 48 -7.23 8.19 -12.08
C TYR A 48 -8.43 8.18 -13.06
N GLU A 49 -8.60 9.24 -13.84
CA GLU A 49 -9.64 9.34 -14.86
C GLU A 49 -9.46 8.27 -15.95
N LEU A 50 -8.25 8.10 -16.48
CA LEU A 50 -7.92 7.05 -17.46
C LEU A 50 -8.18 5.64 -16.89
N ALA A 51 -7.85 5.40 -15.62
CA ALA A 51 -8.09 4.11 -14.98
C ALA A 51 -9.60 3.80 -14.81
N ILE A 52 -10.44 4.82 -14.62
CA ILE A 52 -11.90 4.67 -14.59
C ILE A 52 -12.42 4.33 -16.00
N GLU A 53 -11.92 5.02 -17.02
CA GLU A 53 -12.32 4.80 -18.42
C GLU A 53 -12.00 3.37 -18.90
N ASP A 54 -10.85 2.83 -18.49
CA ASP A 54 -10.46 1.45 -18.81
C ASP A 54 -11.45 0.42 -18.24
N ASN A 55 -12.23 0.76 -17.19
CA ASN A 55 -13.28 -0.05 -16.55
C ASN A 55 -12.85 -1.48 -16.15
N LEU A 56 -11.54 -1.71 -16.02
CA LEU A 56 -10.92 -2.99 -15.69
C LEU A 56 -10.29 -2.90 -14.30
N TYR A 57 -11.11 -3.06 -13.26
CA TYR A 57 -10.69 -3.05 -11.86
C TYR A 57 -10.06 -4.39 -11.45
N ILE A 58 -8.90 -4.72 -12.05
CA ILE A 58 -8.18 -5.97 -11.79
C ILE A 58 -7.57 -6.06 -10.38
N GLY A 59 -7.50 -4.92 -9.67
CA GLY A 59 -6.92 -4.79 -8.35
C GLY A 59 -5.39 -4.69 -8.38
N SER A 60 -4.81 -4.17 -7.30
CA SER A 60 -3.36 -4.08 -7.14
C SER A 60 -2.80 -5.38 -6.57
N ASP A 61 -1.74 -5.89 -7.17
CA ASP A 61 -1.08 -7.12 -6.73
C ASP A 61 -0.01 -6.84 -5.67
N THR A 62 -0.43 -6.22 -4.57
CA THR A 62 0.48 -5.73 -3.52
C THR A 62 1.38 -6.84 -2.97
N TRP A 63 0.85 -8.04 -2.77
CA TRP A 63 1.66 -9.15 -2.28
C TRP A 63 2.78 -9.52 -3.27
N ARG A 64 2.48 -9.62 -4.57
CA ARG A 64 3.48 -9.93 -5.59
C ARG A 64 4.47 -8.79 -5.79
N PHE A 65 4.03 -7.54 -5.64
CA PHE A 65 4.90 -6.37 -5.64
C PHE A 65 5.96 -6.49 -4.53
N PHE A 66 5.54 -6.80 -3.31
CA PHE A 66 6.47 -7.03 -2.19
C PHE A 66 7.39 -8.22 -2.45
N LYS A 67 6.89 -9.29 -3.07
CA LYS A 67 7.71 -10.46 -3.37
C LYS A 67 8.82 -10.19 -4.40
N ASN A 68 8.49 -9.46 -5.46
CA ASN A 68 9.33 -9.40 -6.66
C ASN A 68 10.02 -8.06 -6.89
N LYS A 69 9.51 -6.95 -6.34
CA LYS A 69 9.88 -5.59 -6.77
C LYS A 69 10.27 -4.65 -5.65
N VAL A 70 9.77 -4.84 -4.43
CA VAL A 70 9.96 -3.85 -3.35
C VAL A 70 11.42 -3.56 -3.04
N LYS A 71 12.30 -4.57 -3.11
CA LYS A 71 13.73 -4.37 -2.89
C LYS A 71 14.36 -3.56 -4.02
N ASP A 72 14.09 -3.94 -5.25
CA ASP A 72 14.69 -3.30 -6.42
C ASP A 72 14.18 -1.87 -6.64
N TYR A 73 12.93 -1.60 -6.28
CA TYR A 73 12.24 -0.36 -6.65
C TYR A 73 12.11 0.65 -5.51
N CYS A 74 12.20 0.18 -4.27
CA CYS A 74 11.91 0.99 -3.09
C CYS A 74 13.07 1.01 -2.09
N ILE A 75 14.21 0.37 -2.36
CA ILE A 75 15.36 0.38 -1.45
C ILE A 75 16.60 0.82 -2.22
N GLU A 76 17.12 1.99 -1.85
CA GLU A 76 18.46 2.44 -2.20
C GLU A 76 19.38 2.34 -0.98
N GLU A 77 20.63 1.90 -1.19
CA GLU A 77 21.62 1.77 -0.12
C GLU A 77 22.06 3.13 0.40
N ASN A 78 22.20 3.27 1.72
CA ASN A 78 22.58 4.52 2.40
C ASN A 78 21.57 5.67 2.27
N TYR A 79 20.35 5.38 1.82
CA TYR A 79 19.22 6.31 1.84
C TYR A 79 18.17 5.88 2.86
N ARG A 80 17.42 6.87 3.37
CA ARG A 80 16.18 6.62 4.11
C ARG A 80 15.08 6.33 3.09
N ASN A 81 14.65 5.07 3.01
CA ASN A 81 13.64 4.66 2.06
C ASN A 81 12.24 4.69 2.67
N ILE A 82 11.33 5.45 2.05
CA ILE A 82 9.93 5.56 2.49
C ILE A 82 9.01 5.13 1.37
N LEU A 83 8.19 4.09 1.62
CA LEU A 83 7.13 3.64 0.73
C LEU A 83 5.77 4.09 1.26
N VAL A 84 5.03 4.85 0.46
CA VAL A 84 3.63 5.21 0.75
C VAL A 84 2.70 4.34 -0.06
N ILE A 85 1.77 3.65 0.62
CA ILE A 85 0.76 2.76 0.02
C ILE A 85 -0.62 3.39 0.18
N LEU A 86 -1.31 3.63 -0.94
CA LEU A 86 -2.70 4.08 -0.96
C LEU A 86 -3.61 2.88 -1.22
N THR A 87 -4.49 2.55 -0.27
CA THR A 87 -5.34 1.35 -0.33
C THR A 87 -6.55 1.50 0.57
N ASP A 88 -7.63 0.78 0.25
CA ASP A 88 -8.78 0.59 1.15
C ASP A 88 -8.47 -0.42 2.29
N GLY A 89 -7.30 -1.04 2.26
CA GLY A 89 -6.76 -1.93 3.28
C GLY A 89 -6.77 -3.41 2.90
N TYR A 90 -7.52 -3.80 1.88
CA TYR A 90 -7.52 -5.17 1.39
C TYR A 90 -6.34 -5.41 0.44
N ILE A 91 -5.78 -6.62 0.48
CA ILE A 91 -4.82 -7.09 -0.53
C ILE A 91 -5.53 -8.15 -1.34
N TYR A 92 -5.69 -7.93 -2.65
CA TYR A 92 -6.32 -8.92 -3.52
C TYR A 92 -5.91 -8.73 -4.97
N HIS A 93 -5.51 -9.83 -5.60
CA HIS A 93 -5.40 -9.92 -7.05
C HIS A 93 -5.77 -11.32 -7.51
N ARG A 94 -6.56 -11.42 -8.58
CA ARG A 94 -7.13 -12.70 -9.05
C ARG A 94 -6.07 -13.76 -9.38
N ASN A 95 -4.88 -13.33 -9.80
CA ASN A 95 -3.78 -14.21 -10.20
C ASN A 95 -2.78 -14.48 -9.07
N THR A 96 -3.01 -13.95 -7.85
CA THR A 96 -2.18 -14.17 -6.65
C THR A 96 -3.04 -14.65 -5.50
N LYS A 97 -3.71 -15.79 -5.72
CA LYS A 97 -4.49 -16.46 -4.68
C LYS A 97 -3.72 -17.67 -4.19
N ILE A 98 -2.86 -17.44 -3.20
CA ILE A 98 -2.04 -18.46 -2.56
C ILE A 98 -2.61 -18.68 -1.16
N ILE A 99 -2.70 -19.95 -0.77
CA ILE A 99 -3.11 -20.39 0.57
C ILE A 99 -2.06 -21.41 1.03
N GLU A 100 -1.43 -21.13 2.16
CA GLU A 100 -0.48 -22.01 2.84
C GLU A 100 -0.98 -22.17 4.27
N ASP A 101 -1.54 -23.34 4.58
CA ASP A 101 -2.31 -23.58 5.80
C ASP A 101 -3.41 -22.52 6.01
N ASN A 102 -3.29 -21.72 7.08
CA ASN A 102 -4.21 -20.64 7.42
C ASN A 102 -3.70 -19.25 6.98
N GLN A 103 -2.58 -19.19 6.26
CA GLN A 103 -2.05 -17.95 5.71
C GLN A 103 -2.41 -17.78 4.24
N THR A 104 -2.62 -16.54 3.83
CA THR A 104 -3.05 -16.19 2.47
C THR A 104 -2.19 -15.08 1.88
N SER A 105 -2.09 -15.00 0.55
CA SER A 105 -1.50 -13.83 -0.13
C SER A 105 -2.48 -12.67 -0.31
N TYR A 106 -3.69 -12.80 0.23
CA TYR A 106 -4.81 -11.89 0.01
C TYR A 106 -5.75 -11.86 1.22
N LEU A 107 -6.54 -10.80 1.37
CA LEU A 107 -7.56 -10.64 2.39
C LEU A 107 -8.71 -9.83 1.79
N THR A 108 -9.93 -10.36 1.86
CA THR A 108 -11.16 -9.67 1.45
C THR A 108 -12.20 -9.68 2.58
N PRO A 109 -13.27 -8.87 2.50
CA PRO A 109 -14.36 -8.94 3.47
C PRO A 109 -15.02 -10.34 3.54
N GLN A 110 -15.03 -11.08 2.43
CA GLN A 110 -15.53 -12.45 2.39
C GLN A 110 -14.63 -13.39 3.20
N ASP A 111 -13.31 -13.21 3.15
CA ASP A 111 -12.37 -14.01 3.92
C ASP A 111 -12.48 -13.74 5.42
N ILE A 112 -12.59 -12.46 5.82
CA ILE A 112 -12.80 -12.08 7.23
C ILE A 112 -14.06 -12.76 7.80
N ARG A 113 -15.16 -12.77 7.05
CA ARG A 113 -16.39 -13.49 7.41
C ARG A 113 -16.18 -15.01 7.45
N LYS A 114 -15.52 -15.58 6.44
CA LYS A 114 -15.24 -17.03 6.36
C LYS A 114 -14.40 -17.52 7.53
N PHE A 115 -13.39 -16.76 7.92
CA PHE A 115 -12.53 -17.05 9.07
C PHE A 115 -13.19 -16.73 10.42
N LYS A 116 -14.43 -16.22 10.41
CA LYS A 116 -15.20 -15.85 11.60
C LYS A 116 -14.45 -14.83 12.46
N LEU A 117 -13.81 -13.85 11.81
CA LEU A 117 -13.11 -12.71 12.43
C LEU A 117 -14.06 -11.51 12.65
N THR A 118 -15.35 -11.79 12.83
CA THR A 118 -16.44 -10.80 12.93
C THR A 118 -17.01 -10.68 14.34
N SER A 119 -16.35 -11.29 15.34
CA SER A 119 -16.76 -11.31 16.74
C SER A 119 -15.63 -10.85 17.65
N ARG A 120 -15.94 -10.50 18.90
CA ARG A 120 -14.98 -9.96 19.88
C ARG A 120 -13.69 -10.78 20.04
N ASN A 121 -13.73 -12.09 19.83
CA ASN A 121 -12.58 -12.99 19.91
C ASN A 121 -11.78 -13.13 18.59
N TRP A 122 -11.95 -12.23 17.63
CA TRP A 122 -11.24 -12.27 16.35
C TRP A 122 -9.72 -12.33 16.53
N LYS A 123 -9.16 -11.60 17.50
CA LYS A 123 -7.71 -11.53 17.74
C LYS A 123 -7.16 -12.86 18.24
N GLU A 124 -7.80 -13.45 19.24
CA GLU A 124 -7.46 -14.78 19.77
C GLU A 124 -7.53 -15.84 18.66
N ARG A 125 -8.51 -15.71 17.76
CA ARG A 125 -8.66 -16.61 16.63
C ARG A 125 -7.53 -16.46 15.61
N ILE A 126 -7.12 -15.23 15.29
CA ILE A 126 -5.94 -14.97 14.44
C ILE A 126 -4.71 -15.67 15.00
N GLU A 127 -4.46 -15.51 16.30
CA GLU A 127 -3.28 -16.06 16.97
C GLU A 127 -3.34 -17.59 17.07
N LYS A 128 -4.47 -18.15 17.51
CA LYS A 128 -4.64 -19.59 17.70
C LYS A 128 -4.58 -20.37 16.39
N GLU A 129 -5.22 -19.85 15.35
CA GLU A 129 -5.32 -20.53 14.05
C GLU A 129 -4.20 -20.10 13.10
N ASN A 130 -3.31 -19.19 13.49
CA ASN A 130 -2.24 -18.63 12.64
C ASN A 130 -2.78 -18.02 11.33
N TYR A 131 -3.87 -17.26 11.41
CA TYR A 131 -4.35 -16.49 10.27
C TYR A 131 -3.45 -15.28 10.01
N GLY A 132 -3.10 -15.02 8.75
CA GLY A 132 -2.28 -13.87 8.40
C GLY A 132 -1.90 -13.85 6.93
N PHE A 133 -1.12 -12.86 6.56
CA PHE A 133 -0.50 -12.85 5.24
C PHE A 133 0.73 -13.74 5.19
N ILE A 134 0.89 -14.50 4.10
CA ILE A 134 2.15 -15.19 3.79
C ILE A 134 3.24 -14.11 3.64
N PRO A 135 4.40 -14.22 4.31
CA PRO A 135 5.51 -13.29 4.11
C PRO A 135 5.94 -13.29 2.63
N ALA A 136 5.90 -12.11 1.99
CA ALA A 136 6.24 -12.03 0.57
C ALA A 136 7.76 -11.99 0.34
N VAL A 137 8.49 -11.42 1.29
CA VAL A 137 9.94 -11.24 1.26
C VAL A 137 10.47 -11.04 2.68
N GLU A 138 11.76 -11.25 2.89
CA GLU A 138 12.42 -11.00 4.18
C GLU A 138 13.39 -9.81 4.13
N ASN A 139 13.73 -9.29 5.32
CA ASN A 139 14.78 -8.30 5.57
C ASN A 139 14.51 -6.92 4.96
N LEU A 140 13.35 -6.33 5.27
CA LEU A 140 12.99 -4.96 4.90
C LEU A 140 13.42 -3.92 5.94
N ASN A 141 14.52 -4.17 6.66
CA ASN A 141 14.99 -3.31 7.76
C ASN A 141 15.44 -1.92 7.30
N ASN A 142 15.65 -1.72 5.99
CA ASN A 142 15.98 -0.42 5.40
C ASN A 142 14.78 0.27 4.73
N LEU A 143 13.56 -0.14 5.07
CA LEU A 143 12.32 0.40 4.51
C LEU A 143 11.39 0.88 5.62
N GLU A 144 10.86 2.09 5.44
CA GLU A 144 9.73 2.61 6.20
C GLU A 144 8.46 2.58 5.34
N VAL A 145 7.31 2.24 5.92
CA VAL A 145 6.05 2.11 5.17
C VAL A 145 4.90 2.92 5.79
N LEU A 146 4.27 3.78 4.99
CA LEU A 146 3.05 4.51 5.39
C LEU A 146 1.87 4.02 4.56
N VAL A 147 0.91 3.34 5.20
CA VAL A 147 -0.33 2.89 4.57
C VAL A 147 -1.45 3.88 4.87
N LEU A 148 -2.08 4.42 3.83
CA LEU A 148 -3.12 5.44 3.93
C LEU A 148 -4.41 4.98 3.23
N GLY A 149 -5.54 5.38 3.79
CA GLY A 149 -6.84 5.25 3.14
C GLY A 149 -7.66 4.03 3.54
N ILE A 150 -7.31 3.32 4.63
CA ILE A 150 -8.05 2.13 5.07
C ILE A 150 -9.55 2.47 5.20
N ASN A 151 -10.37 1.74 4.44
CA ASN A 151 -11.81 1.98 4.30
C ASN A 151 -12.56 0.63 4.35
N PRO A 152 -12.74 0.09 5.57
CA PRO A 152 -13.25 -1.26 5.80
C PRO A 152 -14.74 -1.42 5.49
N ASP A 153 -15.22 -2.67 5.35
CA ASP A 153 -16.65 -2.99 5.24
C ASP A 153 -17.37 -2.57 6.53
N LYS A 154 -18.29 -1.60 6.40
CA LYS A 154 -19.06 -1.03 7.52
C LYS A 154 -20.01 -2.03 8.18
N LYS A 155 -20.25 -3.20 7.58
CA LYS A 155 -21.13 -4.24 8.14
C LYS A 155 -20.50 -5.01 9.31
N ASN A 156 -19.18 -4.98 9.46
CA ASN A 156 -18.47 -5.63 10.55
C ASN A 156 -17.73 -4.59 11.40
N ALA A 157 -18.11 -4.48 12.67
CA ALA A 157 -17.51 -3.53 13.61
C ALA A 157 -16.01 -3.78 13.87
N TYR A 158 -15.53 -5.00 13.61
CA TYR A 158 -14.12 -5.40 13.83
C TYR A 158 -13.27 -5.36 12.56
N GLU A 159 -13.87 -5.04 11.41
CA GLU A 159 -13.21 -5.19 10.10
C GLU A 159 -11.90 -4.40 10.00
N GLN A 160 -11.92 -3.15 10.47
CA GLN A 160 -10.74 -2.30 10.49
C GLN A 160 -9.61 -2.89 11.33
N ASP A 161 -9.94 -3.36 12.54
CA ASP A 161 -8.95 -3.87 13.49
C ASP A 161 -8.30 -5.16 12.95
N VAL A 162 -9.09 -5.99 12.25
CA VAL A 162 -8.59 -7.19 11.57
C VAL A 162 -7.63 -6.81 10.44
N ILE A 163 -8.01 -5.88 9.55
CA ILE A 163 -7.13 -5.40 8.47
C ILE A 163 -5.83 -4.86 9.05
N VAL A 164 -5.90 -3.99 10.06
CA VAL A 164 -4.75 -3.39 10.71
C VAL A 164 -3.87 -4.46 11.36
N LYS A 165 -4.44 -5.49 12.00
CA LYS A 165 -3.68 -6.62 12.55
C LYS A 165 -2.90 -7.36 11.46
N TYR A 166 -3.55 -7.68 10.35
CA TYR A 166 -2.92 -8.37 9.21
C TYR A 166 -1.72 -7.60 8.66
N TRP A 167 -1.89 -6.29 8.40
CA TRP A 167 -0.79 -5.43 7.94
C TRP A 167 0.36 -5.34 8.97
N ASN A 168 0.03 -5.14 10.24
CA ASN A 168 1.02 -5.08 11.31
C ASN A 168 1.85 -6.36 11.39
N ASP A 169 1.20 -7.52 11.40
CA ASP A 169 1.89 -8.81 11.50
C ASP A 169 2.77 -9.06 10.28
N TRP A 170 2.25 -8.75 9.09
CA TRP A 170 3.00 -8.94 7.84
C TRP A 170 4.26 -8.07 7.80
N PHE A 171 4.15 -6.78 8.13
CA PHE A 171 5.31 -5.90 8.21
C PHE A 171 6.32 -6.32 9.30
N LYS A 172 5.85 -6.83 10.45
CA LYS A 172 6.73 -7.37 11.50
C LYS A 172 7.52 -8.57 11.00
N VAL A 173 6.85 -9.55 10.38
CA VAL A 173 7.51 -10.76 9.91
C VAL A 173 8.50 -10.45 8.78
N MET A 174 8.17 -9.51 7.89
CA MET A 174 9.09 -9.05 6.83
C MET A 174 10.21 -8.13 7.35
N LYS A 175 10.19 -7.78 8.64
CA LYS A 175 11.15 -6.89 9.32
C LYS A 175 11.21 -5.47 8.75
N VAL A 176 10.07 -4.85 8.48
CA VAL A 176 9.98 -3.42 8.12
C VAL A 176 10.39 -2.57 9.32
N ASN A 177 11.24 -1.55 9.11
CA ASN A 177 11.85 -0.75 10.19
C ASN A 177 10.83 0.07 11.00
N LYS A 178 10.05 0.88 10.29
CA LYS A 178 9.01 1.76 10.85
C LYS A 178 7.81 1.70 9.92
N TYR A 179 6.61 1.61 10.47
CA TYR A 179 5.41 1.72 9.65
C TYR A 179 4.24 2.35 10.41
N GLU A 180 3.36 2.98 9.66
CA GLU A 180 2.09 3.52 10.16
C GLU A 180 0.95 3.13 9.21
N ILE A 181 -0.21 2.80 9.77
CA ILE A 181 -1.40 2.39 9.03
C ILE A 181 -2.54 3.32 9.45
N LYS A 182 -3.12 4.06 8.50
CA LYS A 182 -4.11 5.11 8.76
C LYS A 182 -5.37 4.94 7.94
N ASN A 183 -6.50 5.14 8.59
CA ASN A 183 -7.80 5.11 7.95
C ASN A 183 -8.00 6.26 6.98
N ALA A 184 -8.98 6.10 6.09
CA ALA A 184 -9.51 7.21 5.33
C ALA A 184 -10.02 8.30 6.28
N GLY A 185 -9.56 9.53 6.06
CA GLY A 185 -9.93 10.70 6.84
C GLY A 185 -9.96 11.94 5.96
N LEU A 186 -10.41 13.07 6.53
CA LEU A 186 -10.35 14.35 5.83
C LEU A 186 -8.88 14.68 5.46
N PRO A 187 -8.60 15.15 4.24
CA PRO A 187 -7.24 15.48 3.81
C PRO A 187 -6.51 16.44 4.77
N SER A 188 -7.22 17.41 5.33
CA SER A 188 -6.67 18.37 6.30
C SER A 188 -6.12 17.71 7.56
N ASN A 189 -6.68 16.58 7.98
CA ASN A 189 -6.24 15.84 9.16
C ASN A 189 -5.08 14.88 8.83
N MET A 190 -4.91 14.52 7.55
CA MET A 190 -3.84 13.63 7.09
C MET A 190 -2.52 14.37 6.89
N ASP A 191 -2.56 15.68 6.59
CA ASP A 191 -1.35 16.49 6.37
C ASP A 191 -0.37 16.40 7.54
N LYS A 192 -0.86 16.58 8.77
CA LYS A 192 -0.02 16.45 9.97
C LYS A 192 0.57 15.05 10.10
N ILE A 193 -0.24 14.01 9.89
CA ILE A 193 0.20 12.61 10.04
C ILE A 193 1.27 12.25 9.00
N ILE A 194 1.10 12.68 7.75
CA ILE A 194 2.06 12.46 6.68
C ILE A 194 3.37 13.19 6.99
N LYS A 195 3.29 14.45 7.44
CA LYS A 195 4.47 15.24 7.82
C LYS A 195 5.20 14.63 9.02
N ASP A 196 4.50 14.26 10.09
CA ASP A 196 5.09 13.63 11.28
C ASP A 196 5.77 12.28 10.97
N PHE A 197 5.30 11.57 9.93
CA PHE A 197 5.95 10.34 9.49
C PHE A 197 7.20 10.60 8.64
N ILE A 198 7.12 11.54 7.69
CA ILE A 198 8.14 11.80 6.67
C ILE A 198 9.25 12.74 7.16
N LEU A 199 8.94 13.79 7.93
CA LEU A 199 9.88 14.80 8.42
C LEU A 199 10.42 14.43 9.81
#